data_AF-A0A538MX50-F1
#
_entry.id   AF-A0A538MX50-F1
#
_cell.length_a   1.000
_cell.length_b   1.000
_cell.length_c   1.000
_cell.angle_alpha   90.00
_cell.angle_beta   90.00
_cell.angle_gamma   90.00
#
_symmetry.space_group_name_H-M   'P 1'
#
loop_
_entity.id
_entity.type
_entity.pdbx_description
1 polymer ?
#
loop_
_entity_poly.entity_id
_entity_poly.type
_entity_poly.pdbx_seq_one_letter_code
_entity_poly.pdbx_strand_id
1 'polypeptide(L)'
;MQRAEAYVTGQLAAAGWPVTRRPFTVPGAAAANLLAERPGTADGPVYLVGAHLDTVPDSPGADDNASGVACLLELARILPADENRVLLAVFDEEETGLIGAQVLANELTSAGQRKLAAVIVYECVGYFPGEPGTQTLPPGAALVYPKQVRRIRRRDNRGDWLLLAYRQSARPLVRRLEAALAQRSGPDAVIHARDPLDLPALGPALRGYPQLSGHFARSDHKPFWDRGVPAVQITDTANFRNPHYHQPTDLPDTLDYTRMADLVAATAAVLTTRQSADG
;
A
#
# COMPACT_ATOMS: atom_id res chain seq x y z
N MET A 1 -16.93 12.59 -0.43
CA MET A 1 -16.10 12.38 0.77
C MET A 1 -16.87 12.06 2.06
N GLN A 2 -17.63 12.98 2.65
CA GLN A 2 -18.20 12.82 4.01
C GLN A 2 -18.99 11.50 4.26
N ARG A 3 -19.78 11.04 3.29
CA ARG A 3 -20.51 9.75 3.42
C ARG A 3 -19.57 8.55 3.46
N ALA A 4 -18.49 8.58 2.69
CA ALA A 4 -17.48 7.53 2.68
C ALA A 4 -16.69 7.53 3.99
N GLU A 5 -16.27 8.69 4.49
CA GLU A 5 -15.63 8.83 5.81
C GLU A 5 -16.51 8.24 6.92
N ALA A 6 -17.81 8.58 6.92
CA ALA A 6 -18.76 8.08 7.91
C ALA A 6 -18.94 6.56 7.84
N TYR A 7 -19.02 6.00 6.62
CA TYR A 7 -19.11 4.56 6.42
C TYR A 7 -17.86 3.84 6.96
N VAL A 8 -16.68 4.27 6.54
CA VAL A 8 -15.40 3.69 6.97
C VAL A 8 -15.22 3.78 8.48
N THR A 9 -15.55 4.94 9.05
CA THR A 9 -15.53 5.16 10.51
C THR A 9 -16.45 4.16 11.22
N GLY A 10 -17.68 3.98 10.73
CA GLY A 10 -18.63 3.03 11.30
C GLY A 10 -18.16 1.58 11.22
N GLN A 11 -17.58 1.16 10.08
CA GLN A 11 -17.06 -0.20 9.90
C GLN A 11 -15.87 -0.50 10.81
N LEU A 12 -14.91 0.42 10.91
CA LEU A 12 -13.76 0.27 11.81
C LEU A 12 -14.19 0.22 13.27
N ALA A 13 -15.11 1.11 13.68
CA ALA A 13 -15.66 1.12 15.04
C ALA A 13 -16.41 -0.18 15.36
N ALA A 14 -17.19 -0.70 14.42
CA ALA A 14 -17.89 -2.00 14.57
C ALA A 14 -16.91 -3.17 14.70
N ALA A 15 -15.72 -3.09 14.08
CA ALA A 15 -14.63 -4.06 14.23
C ALA A 15 -13.80 -3.86 15.52
N GLY A 16 -14.21 -2.93 16.41
CA GLY A 16 -13.53 -2.67 17.68
C GLY A 16 -12.28 -1.78 17.57
N TRP A 17 -12.16 -1.00 16.49
CA TRP A 17 -11.08 -0.04 16.30
C TRP A 17 -11.59 1.39 16.52
N PRO A 18 -11.24 2.05 17.64
CA PRO A 18 -11.55 3.45 17.84
C PRO A 18 -10.92 4.30 16.74
N VAL A 19 -11.73 5.06 16.02
CA VAL A 19 -11.30 5.94 14.93
C VAL A 19 -11.18 7.35 15.45
N THR A 20 -10.05 7.99 15.18
CA THR A 20 -9.89 9.42 15.40
C THR A 20 -9.70 10.14 14.08
N ARG A 21 -10.53 11.15 13.83
CA ARG A 21 -10.41 12.04 12.69
C ARG A 21 -9.25 13.03 12.91
N ARG A 22 -8.37 13.17 11.92
CA ARG A 22 -7.18 14.03 11.93
C ARG A 22 -7.35 15.14 10.88
N PRO A 23 -7.98 16.27 11.23
CA PRO A 23 -8.30 17.32 10.28
C PRO A 23 -7.05 18.08 9.82
N PHE A 24 -7.05 18.50 8.56
CA PHE A 24 -6.08 19.42 7.99
C PHE A 24 -6.74 20.32 6.93
N THR A 25 -6.03 21.36 6.51
CA THR A 25 -6.53 22.35 5.56
C THR A 25 -5.86 22.18 4.21
N VAL A 26 -6.67 22.17 3.15
CA VAL A 26 -6.22 22.30 1.76
C VAL A 26 -6.77 23.59 1.16
N PRO A 27 -6.18 24.13 0.08
CA PRO A 27 -6.73 25.31 -0.59
C PRO A 27 -8.21 25.09 -0.98
N GLY A 28 -9.11 25.82 -0.33
CA GLY A 28 -10.54 25.81 -0.65
C GLY A 28 -11.38 24.72 0.02
N ALA A 29 -10.81 23.81 0.83
CA ALA A 29 -11.58 22.78 1.53
C ALA A 29 -10.95 22.34 2.87
N ALA A 30 -11.78 21.75 3.73
CA ALA A 30 -11.34 21.04 4.93
C ALA A 30 -11.30 19.54 4.63
N ALA A 31 -10.16 18.91 4.90
CA ALA A 31 -9.90 17.50 4.66
C ALA A 31 -9.54 16.81 5.97
N ALA A 32 -9.56 15.48 6.00
CA ALA A 32 -9.12 14.74 7.18
C ALA A 32 -8.70 13.31 6.89
N ASN A 33 -7.60 12.89 7.52
CA ASN A 33 -7.28 11.47 7.61
C ASN A 33 -8.15 10.82 8.70
N LEU A 34 -8.44 9.54 8.55
CA LEU A 34 -8.98 8.72 9.64
C LEU A 34 -7.86 7.82 10.17
N LEU A 35 -7.64 7.85 11.48
CA LEU A 35 -6.66 6.99 12.14
C LEU A 35 -7.35 6.08 13.14
N ALA A 36 -7.38 4.79 12.82
CA ALA A 36 -7.83 3.74 13.72
C ALA A 36 -6.62 3.09 14.39
N GLU A 37 -6.79 2.69 15.65
CA GLU A 37 -5.70 2.08 16.41
C GLU A 37 -6.12 0.77 17.07
N ARG A 38 -5.21 -0.20 17.02
CA ARG A 38 -5.20 -1.37 17.88
C ARG A 38 -3.96 -1.31 18.79
N PRO A 39 -4.16 -1.29 20.12
CA PRO A 39 -3.05 -1.22 21.04
C PRO A 39 -2.22 -2.50 20.99
N GLY A 40 -0.93 -2.35 21.24
CA GLY A 40 0.01 -3.43 21.53
C GLY A 40 0.63 -3.24 22.91
N THR A 41 1.75 -3.91 23.18
CA THR A 41 2.52 -3.70 24.42
C THR A 41 3.33 -2.40 24.36
N ALA A 42 3.83 -1.96 25.52
CA ALA A 42 4.63 -0.72 25.63
C ALA A 42 5.90 -0.77 24.77
N ASP A 43 6.55 -1.93 24.67
CA ASP A 43 7.78 -2.15 23.92
C ASP A 43 7.55 -2.76 22.52
N GLY A 44 6.34 -3.22 22.24
CA GLY A 44 5.99 -3.85 20.97
C GLY A 44 6.14 -2.91 19.76
N PRO A 45 6.63 -3.39 18.60
CA PRO A 45 6.73 -2.61 17.37
C PRO A 45 5.44 -1.88 16.99
N VAL A 46 5.58 -0.70 16.37
CA VAL A 46 4.45 0.05 15.82
C VAL A 46 4.42 -0.07 14.30
N TYR A 47 3.35 -0.60 13.75
CA TYR A 47 3.12 -0.68 12.31
C TYR A 47 1.98 0.25 11.89
N LEU A 48 2.07 0.78 10.68
CA LEU A 48 0.96 1.47 10.03
C LEU A 48 0.60 0.75 8.73
N VAL A 49 -0.68 0.52 8.50
CA VAL A 49 -1.23 0.10 7.21
C VAL A 49 -2.17 1.19 6.74
N GLY A 50 -2.07 1.61 5.47
CA GLY A 50 -2.97 2.63 4.96
C GLY A 50 -3.33 2.51 3.50
N ALA A 51 -4.33 3.29 3.11
CA ALA A 51 -4.89 3.44 1.76
C ALA A 51 -5.63 4.78 1.71
N HIS A 52 -5.67 5.44 0.56
CA HIS A 52 -6.44 6.68 0.43
C HIS A 52 -7.92 6.41 0.14
N LEU A 53 -8.75 7.36 0.54
CA LEU A 53 -10.21 7.30 0.41
C LEU A 53 -10.72 8.11 -0.78
N ASP A 54 -9.96 9.13 -1.19
CA ASP A 54 -10.33 9.97 -2.31
C ASP A 54 -10.18 9.26 -3.66
N THR A 55 -10.87 9.81 -4.64
CA THR A 55 -10.85 9.37 -6.05
C THR A 55 -10.92 10.62 -6.92
N VAL A 56 -10.52 10.50 -8.18
CA VAL A 56 -10.62 11.56 -9.17
C VAL A 56 -12.06 11.82 -9.63
N PRO A 57 -12.35 13.00 -10.20
CA PRO A 57 -13.65 13.29 -10.82
C PRO A 57 -14.03 12.23 -11.87
N ASP A 58 -15.33 11.93 -11.93
CA ASP A 58 -15.94 10.98 -12.88
C ASP A 58 -15.49 9.52 -12.76
N SER A 59 -14.63 9.18 -11.78
CA SER A 59 -14.28 7.79 -11.43
C SER A 59 -15.00 7.35 -10.15
N PRO A 60 -15.67 6.18 -10.13
CA PRO A 60 -16.18 5.58 -8.90
C PRO A 60 -15.06 5.15 -7.94
N GLY A 61 -13.84 4.91 -8.43
CA GLY A 61 -12.66 4.61 -7.62
C GLY A 61 -12.68 3.22 -6.97
N ALA A 62 -13.23 2.21 -7.65
CA ALA A 62 -13.36 0.88 -7.08
C ALA A 62 -11.99 0.21 -6.84
N ASP A 63 -11.14 0.16 -7.86
CA ASP A 63 -9.77 -0.29 -7.71
C ASP A 63 -8.91 0.82 -7.09
N ASP A 64 -9.11 2.06 -7.52
CA ASP A 64 -8.35 3.25 -7.11
C ASP A 64 -9.19 4.23 -6.24
N ASN A 65 -9.25 4.08 -4.92
CA ASN A 65 -8.56 3.07 -4.10
C ASN A 65 -9.48 2.42 -3.06
N ALA A 66 -10.77 2.25 -3.41
CA ALA A 66 -11.71 1.53 -2.55
C ALA A 66 -11.26 0.07 -2.30
N SER A 67 -10.49 -0.54 -3.21
CA SER A 67 -9.88 -1.86 -3.02
C SER A 67 -8.92 -1.89 -1.82
N GLY A 68 -8.07 -0.88 -1.67
CA GLY A 68 -7.16 -0.71 -0.54
C GLY A 68 -7.92 -0.45 0.76
N VAL A 69 -8.93 0.43 0.73
CA VAL A 69 -9.80 0.70 1.89
C VAL A 69 -10.56 -0.56 2.32
N ALA A 70 -11.11 -1.33 1.38
CA ALA A 70 -11.77 -2.60 1.68
C ALA A 70 -10.81 -3.60 2.34
N CYS A 71 -9.55 -3.65 1.88
CA CYS A 71 -8.51 -4.45 2.51
C CYS A 71 -8.19 -3.97 3.95
N LEU A 72 -8.20 -2.67 4.23
CA LEU A 72 -8.05 -2.15 5.60
C LEU A 72 -9.21 -2.56 6.50
N LEU A 73 -10.45 -2.46 6.01
CA LEU A 73 -11.64 -2.85 6.77
C LEU A 73 -11.64 -4.34 7.11
N GLU A 74 -11.27 -5.19 6.15
CA GLU A 74 -11.16 -6.62 6.39
C GLU A 74 -9.99 -6.96 7.31
N LEU A 75 -8.84 -6.27 7.17
CA LEU A 75 -7.72 -6.41 8.08
C LEU A 75 -8.13 -6.05 9.51
N ALA A 76 -8.91 -4.98 9.69
CA ALA A 76 -9.45 -4.58 10.99
C ALA A 76 -10.30 -5.70 11.63
N ARG A 77 -11.07 -6.42 10.81
CA ARG A 77 -11.94 -7.53 11.24
C ARG A 77 -11.16 -8.76 11.68
N ILE A 78 -10.09 -9.12 10.95
CA ILE A 78 -9.38 -10.40 11.16
C ILE A 78 -8.11 -10.31 11.99
N LEU A 79 -7.50 -9.13 12.10
CA LEU A 79 -6.28 -8.98 12.88
C LEU A 79 -6.62 -9.29 14.35
N PRO A 80 -5.86 -10.13 15.07
CA PRO A 80 -6.06 -10.36 16.49
C PRO A 80 -5.40 -9.25 17.34
N ALA A 81 -5.60 -9.27 18.66
CA ALA A 81 -4.73 -8.52 19.56
C ALA A 81 -3.33 -9.18 19.59
N ASP A 82 -2.29 -8.38 19.68
CA ASP A 82 -0.89 -8.84 19.61
C ASP A 82 0.01 -7.91 20.45
N GLU A 83 1.29 -8.24 20.59
CA GLU A 83 2.27 -7.33 21.15
C GLU A 83 2.50 -6.11 20.24
N ASN A 84 2.37 -6.29 18.92
CA ASN A 84 2.50 -5.22 17.96
C ASN A 84 1.35 -4.22 18.06
N ARG A 85 1.68 -2.92 18.14
CA ARG A 85 0.72 -1.84 17.97
C ARG A 85 0.49 -1.63 16.48
N VAL A 86 -0.77 -1.59 16.04
CA VAL A 86 -1.12 -1.39 14.64
C VAL A 86 -2.01 -0.16 14.48
N LEU A 87 -1.63 0.70 13.55
CA LEU A 87 -2.40 1.85 13.10
C LEU A 87 -2.98 1.53 11.73
N LEU A 88 -4.27 1.80 11.53
CA LEU A 88 -4.91 1.80 10.23
C LEU A 88 -5.19 3.25 9.84
N ALA A 89 -4.54 3.71 8.78
CA ALA A 89 -4.66 5.07 8.28
C ALA A 89 -5.46 5.08 6.98
N VAL A 90 -6.52 5.87 6.95
CA VAL A 90 -7.27 6.17 5.73
C VAL A 90 -6.91 7.59 5.36
N PHE A 91 -6.18 7.73 4.25
CA PHE A 91 -5.66 9.02 3.79
C PHE A 91 -6.72 9.76 2.98
N ASP A 92 -6.60 11.08 2.94
CA ASP A 92 -7.43 11.98 2.13
C ASP A 92 -6.49 12.88 1.31
N GLU A 93 -6.96 13.36 0.16
CA GLU A 93 -6.20 14.21 -0.76
C GLU A 93 -4.88 13.57 -1.26
N GLU A 94 -4.91 12.27 -1.58
CA GLU A 94 -3.81 11.58 -2.27
C GLU A 94 -3.67 12.13 -3.71
N GLU A 95 -4.80 12.20 -4.41
CA GLU A 95 -4.85 12.56 -5.84
C GLU A 95 -4.47 14.02 -6.09
N THR A 96 -4.53 14.83 -5.03
CA THR A 96 -4.14 16.24 -5.01
C THR A 96 -2.69 16.44 -4.57
N GLY A 97 -1.91 15.37 -4.44
CA GLY A 97 -0.48 15.40 -4.18
C GLY A 97 -0.06 14.84 -2.82
N LEU A 98 -0.65 13.71 -2.39
CA LEU A 98 -0.29 12.97 -1.18
C LEU A 98 -0.45 13.79 0.11
N ILE A 99 -1.39 14.75 0.14
CA ILE A 99 -1.42 15.78 1.19
C ILE A 99 -1.72 15.14 2.55
N GLY A 100 -2.72 14.25 2.61
CA GLY A 100 -3.07 13.54 3.84
C GLY A 100 -1.90 12.73 4.39
N ALA A 101 -1.22 11.95 3.55
CA ALA A 101 -0.05 11.19 3.97
C ALA A 101 1.14 12.08 4.37
N GLN A 102 1.34 13.23 3.73
CA GLN A 102 2.36 14.19 4.15
C GLN A 102 2.09 14.74 5.56
N VAL A 103 0.84 15.11 5.84
CA VAL A 103 0.41 15.60 7.16
C VAL A 103 0.61 14.50 8.21
N LEU A 104 0.13 13.28 7.95
CA LEU A 104 0.22 12.20 8.93
C LEU A 104 1.66 11.74 9.14
N ALA A 105 2.48 11.66 8.08
CA ALA A 105 3.88 11.30 8.21
C ALA A 105 4.65 12.34 9.03
N ASN A 106 4.34 13.64 8.89
CA ASN A 106 4.88 14.69 9.76
C ASN A 106 4.47 14.47 11.22
N GLU A 107 3.19 14.24 11.48
CA GLU A 107 2.68 14.00 12.84
C GLU A 107 3.38 12.80 13.49
N LEU A 108 3.37 11.64 12.83
CA LEU A 108 3.86 10.37 13.39
C LEU A 108 5.39 10.26 13.50
N THR A 109 6.13 11.16 12.84
CA THR A 109 7.60 11.20 12.94
C THR A 109 8.13 12.38 13.77
N SER A 110 7.22 13.20 14.32
CA SER A 110 7.59 14.30 15.21
C SER A 110 8.22 13.81 16.51
N ALA A 111 9.03 14.66 17.14
CA ALA A 111 9.71 14.35 18.40
C ALA A 111 8.69 13.95 19.48
N GLY A 112 8.99 12.89 20.24
CA GLY A 112 8.12 12.34 21.28
C GLY A 112 7.13 11.27 20.82
N GLN A 113 6.99 11.04 19.50
CA GLN A 113 6.21 9.92 18.98
C GLN A 113 6.99 8.60 19.06
N ARG A 114 6.27 7.48 19.23
CA ARG A 114 6.87 6.15 19.09
C ARG A 114 7.27 5.94 17.64
N LYS A 115 8.50 5.48 17.42
CA LYS A 115 9.03 5.22 16.09
C LYS A 115 8.23 4.12 15.39
N LEU A 116 7.79 4.39 14.16
CA LEU A 116 7.21 3.38 13.27
C LEU A 116 8.27 2.35 12.88
N ALA A 117 7.99 1.07 13.13
CA ALA A 117 8.80 -0.05 12.71
C ALA A 117 8.74 -0.22 11.18
N ALA A 118 7.53 -0.14 10.61
CA ALA A 118 7.33 -0.05 9.18
C ALA A 118 5.92 0.44 8.81
N VAL A 119 5.76 0.83 7.55
CA VAL A 119 4.52 1.28 6.92
C VAL A 119 4.20 0.38 5.71
N ILE A 120 2.95 -0.02 5.57
CA ILE A 120 2.40 -0.72 4.40
C ILE A 120 1.33 0.19 3.80
N VAL A 121 1.41 0.49 2.50
CA VAL A 121 0.38 1.24 1.78
C VAL A 121 -0.21 0.36 0.70
N TYR A 122 -1.53 0.24 0.68
CA TYR A 122 -2.31 -0.38 -0.38
C TYR A 122 -2.71 0.68 -1.39
N GLU A 123 -2.46 0.42 -2.66
CA GLU A 123 -2.63 1.35 -3.76
C GLU A 123 -3.05 0.58 -5.00
N CYS A 124 -4.33 0.58 -5.37
CA CYS A 124 -4.88 -0.28 -6.43
C CYS A 124 -4.49 -1.75 -6.20
N VAL A 125 -5.30 -2.51 -5.48
CA VAL A 125 -4.94 -3.89 -5.07
C VAL A 125 -6.00 -4.91 -5.48
N GLY A 126 -6.87 -4.57 -6.42
CA GLY A 126 -8.02 -5.37 -6.80
C GLY A 126 -7.98 -5.92 -8.21
N TYR A 127 -7.17 -5.39 -9.14
CA TYR A 127 -7.25 -5.77 -10.55
C TYR A 127 -6.18 -6.81 -10.99
N PHE A 128 -6.64 -8.03 -11.31
CA PHE A 128 -5.79 -9.20 -11.62
C PHE A 128 -6.20 -9.92 -12.93
N PRO A 129 -6.08 -9.27 -14.10
CA PRO A 129 -6.44 -9.87 -15.37
C PRO A 129 -5.52 -11.06 -15.67
N GLY A 130 -6.13 -12.18 -16.04
CA GLY A 130 -5.42 -13.44 -16.31
C GLY A 130 -4.84 -13.52 -17.71
N GLU A 131 -5.24 -12.64 -18.62
CA GLU A 131 -4.93 -12.70 -20.05
C GLU A 131 -3.48 -12.27 -20.36
N PRO A 132 -2.84 -12.84 -21.39
CA PRO A 132 -1.54 -12.38 -21.88
C PRO A 132 -1.53 -10.89 -22.25
N GLY A 133 -0.39 -10.23 -22.04
CA GLY A 133 -0.18 -8.85 -22.50
C GLY A 133 -0.87 -7.77 -21.66
N THR A 134 -1.54 -8.13 -20.58
CA THR A 134 -2.29 -7.21 -19.71
C THR A 134 -1.37 -6.34 -18.84
N GLN A 135 -0.14 -6.78 -18.59
CA GLN A 135 0.87 -5.96 -17.94
C GLN A 135 1.73 -5.21 -18.96
N THR A 136 1.70 -3.88 -18.90
CA THR A 136 2.68 -3.02 -19.57
C THR A 136 3.85 -2.69 -18.64
N LEU A 137 5.01 -2.36 -19.22
CA LEU A 137 6.22 -2.01 -18.48
C LEU A 137 6.62 -0.57 -18.81
N PRO A 138 7.00 0.26 -17.81
CA PRO A 138 7.47 1.60 -18.09
C PRO A 138 8.73 1.58 -18.95
N PRO A 139 8.95 2.61 -19.80
CA PRO A 139 10.19 2.76 -20.56
C PRO A 139 11.43 2.64 -19.66
N GLY A 140 12.42 1.86 -20.09
CA GLY A 140 13.66 1.66 -19.32
C GLY A 140 13.59 0.61 -18.20
N ALA A 141 12.42 0.03 -17.89
CA ALA A 141 12.29 -0.98 -16.83
C ALA A 141 13.25 -2.17 -17.01
N ALA A 142 13.48 -2.62 -18.25
CA ALA A 142 14.37 -3.74 -18.54
C ALA A 142 15.86 -3.45 -18.25
N LEU A 143 16.26 -2.16 -18.28
CA LEU A 143 17.62 -1.74 -17.96
C LEU A 143 17.87 -1.78 -16.45
N VAL A 144 16.89 -1.32 -15.66
CA VAL A 144 17.00 -1.22 -14.20
C VAL A 144 16.66 -2.55 -13.51
N TYR A 145 15.65 -3.27 -14.01
CA TYR A 145 15.10 -4.49 -13.40
C TYR A 145 15.06 -5.69 -14.36
N PRO A 146 16.20 -6.11 -14.95
CA PRO A 146 16.22 -7.16 -15.97
C PRO A 146 15.72 -8.52 -15.47
N LYS A 147 15.83 -8.80 -14.15
CA LYS A 147 15.34 -10.05 -13.56
C LYS A 147 13.81 -10.06 -13.45
N GLN A 148 13.23 -8.97 -12.96
CA GLN A 148 11.78 -8.79 -12.85
C GLN A 148 11.13 -8.81 -14.22
N VAL A 149 11.65 -8.03 -15.17
CA VAL A 149 11.12 -7.99 -16.55
C VAL A 149 11.16 -9.37 -17.22
N ARG A 150 12.23 -10.15 -16.99
CA ARG A 150 12.31 -11.52 -17.51
C ARG A 150 11.24 -12.44 -16.93
N ARG A 151 10.93 -12.30 -15.64
CA ARG A 151 9.87 -13.09 -14.98
C ARG A 151 8.48 -12.74 -15.51
N ILE A 152 8.21 -11.44 -15.69
CA ILE A 152 6.96 -10.95 -16.29
C ILE A 152 6.80 -11.48 -17.73
N ARG A 153 7.84 -11.34 -18.56
CA ARG A 153 7.81 -11.80 -19.96
C ARG A 153 7.69 -13.31 -20.12
N ARG A 154 8.21 -14.10 -19.16
CA ARG A 154 8.07 -15.56 -19.16
C ARG A 154 6.64 -16.02 -18.90
N ARG A 155 5.79 -15.14 -18.35
CA ARG A 155 4.36 -15.37 -18.14
C ARG A 155 3.53 -14.57 -19.14
N ASP A 156 4.04 -14.37 -20.35
CA ASP A 156 3.39 -13.63 -21.45
C ASP A 156 2.95 -12.20 -21.07
N ASN A 157 3.64 -11.56 -20.11
CA ASN A 157 3.23 -10.29 -19.53
C ASN A 157 1.80 -10.29 -18.95
N ARG A 158 1.37 -11.37 -18.30
CA ARG A 158 0.13 -11.38 -17.51
C ARG A 158 0.25 -10.47 -16.28
N GLY A 159 -0.85 -9.78 -15.95
CA GLY A 159 -0.99 -8.85 -14.83
C GLY A 159 -1.61 -9.48 -13.58
N ASP A 160 -1.35 -10.75 -13.30
CA ASP A 160 -1.98 -11.51 -12.21
C ASP A 160 -1.11 -11.60 -10.93
N TRP A 161 -0.46 -10.48 -10.55
CA TRP A 161 0.50 -10.42 -9.44
C TRP A 161 0.56 -9.03 -8.80
N LEU A 162 1.03 -8.92 -7.55
CA LEU A 162 1.24 -7.63 -6.87
C LEU A 162 2.69 -7.15 -6.98
N LEU A 163 2.88 -5.85 -7.19
CA LEU A 163 4.16 -5.17 -7.02
C LEU A 163 4.37 -4.82 -5.54
N LEU A 164 5.51 -5.20 -4.98
CA LEU A 164 6.02 -4.65 -3.72
C LEU A 164 7.13 -3.64 -4.04
N ALA A 165 6.79 -2.34 -4.02
CA ALA A 165 7.74 -1.25 -4.23
C ALA A 165 8.28 -0.74 -2.89
N TYR A 166 9.60 -0.72 -2.72
CA TYR A 166 10.22 -0.50 -1.40
C TYR A 166 11.60 0.17 -1.46
N ARG A 167 12.07 0.68 -0.32
CA ARG A 167 13.49 1.01 -0.08
C ARG A 167 14.14 -0.03 0.83
N GLN A 168 15.46 -0.12 0.83
CA GLN A 168 16.24 -1.13 1.57
C GLN A 168 15.94 -1.19 3.05
N SER A 169 15.56 -0.06 3.65
CA SER A 169 15.08 -0.01 5.04
C SER A 169 13.90 -0.95 5.30
N ALA A 170 13.02 -1.17 4.32
CA ALA A 170 11.86 -2.06 4.39
C ALA A 170 12.13 -3.49 3.86
N ARG A 171 13.37 -3.84 3.47
CA ARG A 171 13.69 -5.15 2.91
C ARG A 171 13.30 -6.34 3.81
N PRO A 172 13.48 -6.31 5.14
CA PRO A 172 13.02 -7.39 6.01
C PRO A 172 11.50 -7.58 5.97
N LEU A 173 10.73 -6.48 5.95
CA LEU A 173 9.28 -6.51 5.81
C LEU A 173 8.85 -7.12 4.47
N VAL A 174 9.45 -6.65 3.36
CA VAL A 174 9.13 -7.14 2.01
C VAL A 174 9.35 -8.63 1.87
N ARG A 175 10.43 -9.19 2.45
CA ARG A 175 10.66 -10.63 2.43
C ARG A 175 9.57 -11.43 3.16
N ARG A 176 9.06 -10.90 4.27
CA ARG A 176 7.98 -11.54 5.04
C ARG A 176 6.66 -11.48 4.26
N LEU A 177 6.34 -10.33 3.65
CA LEU A 177 5.16 -10.16 2.79
C LEU A 177 5.22 -11.06 1.55
N GLU A 178 6.35 -11.07 0.84
CA GLU A 178 6.57 -11.92 -0.32
C GLU A 178 6.39 -13.41 0.03
N ALA A 179 6.97 -13.86 1.15
CA ALA A 179 6.81 -15.24 1.61
C ALA A 179 5.34 -15.56 1.96
N ALA A 180 4.66 -14.67 2.67
CA ALA A 180 3.26 -14.86 3.08
C ALA A 180 2.30 -14.88 1.86
N LEU A 181 2.51 -13.98 0.90
CA LEU A 181 1.75 -13.94 -0.36
C LEU A 181 2.04 -15.17 -1.21
N ALA A 182 3.30 -15.59 -1.32
CA ALA A 182 3.68 -16.77 -2.10
C ALA A 182 3.08 -18.07 -1.55
N GLN A 183 2.96 -18.19 -0.22
CA GLN A 183 2.30 -19.34 0.43
C GLN A 183 0.80 -19.43 0.09
N ARG A 184 0.15 -18.30 -0.14
CA ARG A 184 -1.30 -18.23 -0.39
C ARG A 184 -1.66 -18.28 -1.86
N SER A 185 -0.97 -17.45 -2.64
CA SER A 185 -1.31 -17.11 -4.01
C SER A 185 -0.32 -17.68 -5.04
N GLY A 186 0.66 -18.47 -4.58
CA GLY A 186 1.66 -19.15 -5.40
C GLY A 186 2.96 -18.34 -5.59
N PRO A 187 4.03 -18.98 -6.07
CA PRO A 187 5.36 -18.37 -6.14
C PRO A 187 5.42 -17.16 -7.08
N ASP A 188 4.47 -17.01 -8.00
CA ASP A 188 4.39 -15.90 -8.95
C ASP A 188 3.47 -14.74 -8.53
N ALA A 189 2.91 -14.80 -7.31
CA ALA A 189 1.99 -13.79 -6.78
C ALA A 189 2.60 -12.39 -6.63
N VAL A 190 3.94 -12.28 -6.59
CA VAL A 190 4.64 -11.03 -6.26
C VAL A 190 5.82 -10.79 -7.17
N ILE A 191 5.92 -9.56 -7.67
CA ILE A 191 7.17 -8.95 -8.14
C ILE A 191 7.58 -7.91 -7.11
N HIS A 192 8.80 -7.99 -6.57
CA HIS A 192 9.32 -6.91 -5.72
C HIS A 192 10.34 -6.06 -6.49
N ALA A 193 10.32 -4.75 -6.27
CA ALA A 193 11.27 -3.82 -6.87
C ALA A 193 11.70 -2.74 -5.87
N ARG A 194 13.02 -2.58 -5.73
CA ARG A 194 13.61 -1.53 -4.89
C ARG A 194 13.62 -0.22 -5.68
N ASP A 195 13.21 0.89 -5.06
CA ASP A 195 13.27 2.25 -5.62
C ASP A 195 14.60 2.46 -6.39
N PRO A 196 14.57 2.87 -7.67
CA PRO A 196 15.78 3.07 -8.46
C PRO A 196 16.79 4.01 -7.80
N LEU A 197 16.32 5.05 -7.09
CA LEU A 197 17.19 6.04 -6.43
C LEU A 197 17.91 5.48 -5.19
N ASP A 198 17.39 4.38 -4.64
CA ASP A 198 17.97 3.67 -3.51
C ASP A 198 18.89 2.53 -3.97
N LEU A 199 19.15 2.35 -5.27
CA LEU A 199 20.10 1.33 -5.73
C LEU A 199 21.56 1.75 -5.40
N PRO A 200 22.38 0.90 -4.73
CA PRO A 200 23.69 1.30 -4.19
C PRO A 200 24.67 1.90 -5.21
N ALA A 201 24.63 1.43 -6.46
CA ALA A 201 25.54 1.88 -7.52
C ALA A 201 24.83 2.71 -8.61
N LEU A 202 23.56 2.40 -8.88
CA LEU A 202 22.81 3.02 -9.97
C LEU A 202 22.02 4.25 -9.51
N GLY A 203 21.59 4.29 -8.25
CA GLY A 203 20.73 5.35 -7.70
C GLY A 203 21.30 6.76 -7.83
N PRO A 204 22.57 7.03 -7.47
CA PRO A 204 23.18 8.35 -7.65
C PRO A 204 23.18 8.83 -9.12
N ALA A 205 23.44 7.94 -10.07
CA ALA A 205 23.42 8.25 -11.50
C ALA A 205 22.00 8.51 -12.03
N LEU A 206 20.99 7.90 -11.41
CA LEU A 206 19.58 8.05 -11.79
C LEU A 206 18.92 9.30 -11.22
N ARG A 207 19.55 10.05 -10.30
CA ARG A 207 18.98 11.29 -9.75
C ARG A 207 18.70 12.36 -10.80
N GLY A 208 19.46 12.37 -11.90
CA GLY A 208 19.24 13.26 -13.05
C GLY A 208 18.13 12.80 -14.00
N TYR A 209 17.50 11.65 -13.74
CA TYR A 209 16.49 11.03 -14.61
C TYR A 209 15.20 10.76 -13.83
N PRO A 210 14.48 11.82 -13.40
CA PRO A 210 13.29 11.70 -12.55
C PRO A 210 12.18 10.83 -13.17
N GLN A 211 12.14 10.69 -14.50
CA GLN A 211 11.20 9.80 -15.20
C GLN A 211 11.40 8.31 -14.85
N LEU A 212 12.60 7.91 -14.40
CA LEU A 212 12.87 6.51 -14.06
C LEU A 212 12.46 6.18 -12.62
N SER A 213 12.47 7.16 -11.72
CA SER A 213 12.10 7.00 -10.31
C SER A 213 10.68 7.48 -10.00
N GLY A 214 10.12 8.36 -10.82
CA GLY A 214 8.81 8.97 -10.60
C GLY A 214 7.72 7.94 -10.36
N HIS A 215 7.71 6.83 -11.11
CA HIS A 215 6.71 5.77 -10.98
C HIS A 215 6.71 5.04 -9.62
N PHE A 216 7.81 5.09 -8.85
CA PHE A 216 7.91 4.45 -7.54
C PHE A 216 7.44 5.36 -6.38
N ALA A 217 7.10 6.61 -6.67
CA ALA A 217 6.89 7.66 -5.69
C ALA A 217 5.52 8.37 -5.84
N ARG A 218 4.52 7.65 -6.35
CA ARG A 218 3.17 8.16 -6.68
C ARG A 218 2.07 7.59 -5.77
N SER A 219 2.37 7.39 -4.49
CA SER A 219 1.37 6.97 -3.50
C SER A 219 1.85 7.31 -2.09
N ASP A 220 0.97 7.12 -1.11
CA ASP A 220 1.09 7.58 0.28
C ASP A 220 2.30 7.03 1.06
N HIS A 221 3.01 6.02 0.54
CA HIS A 221 4.26 5.52 1.13
C HIS A 221 5.41 6.52 0.98
N LYS A 222 5.37 7.38 -0.04
CA LYS A 222 6.46 8.29 -0.39
C LYS A 222 6.77 9.31 0.72
N PRO A 223 5.79 9.99 1.34
CA PRO A 223 6.04 10.86 2.49
C PRO A 223 6.76 10.18 3.66
N PHE A 224 6.53 8.88 3.88
CA PHE A 224 7.23 8.10 4.90
C PHE A 224 8.68 7.80 4.50
N TRP A 225 8.92 7.47 3.22
CA TRP A 225 10.28 7.34 2.69
C TRP A 225 11.11 8.62 2.84
N ASP A 226 10.51 9.79 2.62
CA ASP A 226 11.18 11.09 2.76
C ASP A 226 11.60 11.39 4.20
N ARG A 227 10.95 10.73 5.17
CA ARG A 227 11.25 10.83 6.60
C ARG A 227 12.08 9.65 7.13
N GLY A 228 12.61 8.82 6.22
CA GLY A 228 13.45 7.68 6.57
C GLY A 228 12.72 6.52 7.25
N VAL A 229 11.39 6.51 7.20
CA VAL A 229 10.57 5.41 7.74
C VAL A 229 10.59 4.24 6.74
N PRO A 230 10.83 2.99 7.19
CA PRO A 230 10.66 1.82 6.34
C PRO A 230 9.23 1.73 5.82
N ALA A 231 9.02 1.83 4.51
CA ALA A 231 7.69 1.71 3.91
C ALA A 231 7.71 0.84 2.64
N VAL A 232 6.59 0.17 2.38
CA VAL A 232 6.30 -0.60 1.17
C VAL A 232 4.96 -0.16 0.59
N GLN A 233 4.93 0.09 -0.71
CA GLN A 233 3.69 0.16 -1.49
C GLN A 233 3.38 -1.22 -2.05
N ILE A 234 2.14 -1.64 -1.91
CA ILE A 234 1.58 -2.85 -2.51
C ILE A 234 0.56 -2.39 -3.54
N THR A 235 0.76 -2.77 -4.80
CA THR A 235 -0.07 -2.32 -5.92
C THR A 235 -0.17 -3.36 -7.02
N ASP A 236 -1.28 -3.37 -7.74
CA ASP A 236 -1.49 -4.06 -9.00
C ASP A 236 -0.93 -3.28 -10.19
N THR A 237 -0.14 -2.23 -9.95
CA THR A 237 0.50 -1.37 -10.95
C THR A 237 -0.45 -0.43 -11.70
N ALA A 238 -1.71 -0.34 -11.30
CA ALA A 238 -2.64 0.72 -11.67
C ALA A 238 -2.65 0.98 -13.18
N ASN A 239 -2.30 2.18 -13.63
CA ASN A 239 -2.26 2.58 -15.04
C ASN A 239 -1.37 1.73 -15.97
N PHE A 240 -0.50 0.87 -15.43
CA PHE A 240 0.30 -0.06 -16.24
C PHE A 240 -0.43 -1.39 -16.53
N ARG A 241 -1.59 -1.62 -15.91
CA ARG A 241 -2.35 -2.87 -16.00
C ARG A 241 -3.85 -2.64 -16.16
N ASN A 242 -4.43 -1.78 -15.34
CA ASN A 242 -5.87 -1.57 -15.27
C ASN A 242 -6.32 -0.55 -16.33
N PRO A 243 -7.07 -0.95 -17.37
CA PRO A 243 -7.59 -0.03 -18.38
C PRO A 243 -8.70 0.88 -17.83
N HIS A 244 -9.19 0.63 -16.61
CA HIS A 244 -10.21 1.41 -15.93
C HIS A 244 -9.63 2.49 -15.00
N TYR A 245 -8.30 2.57 -14.85
CA TYR A 245 -7.64 3.55 -13.99
C TYR A 245 -8.08 4.99 -14.31
N HIS A 246 -8.62 5.69 -13.30
CA HIS A 246 -9.18 7.04 -13.42
C HIS A 246 -10.31 7.17 -14.46
N GLN A 247 -11.08 6.09 -14.70
CA GLN A 247 -12.20 6.06 -15.65
C GLN A 247 -13.55 5.79 -14.96
N PRO A 248 -14.68 6.20 -15.57
CA PRO A 248 -16.02 5.86 -15.09
C PRO A 248 -16.30 4.35 -14.96
N THR A 249 -15.48 3.53 -15.59
CA THR A 249 -15.55 2.07 -15.58
C THR A 249 -14.77 1.42 -14.44
N ASP A 250 -14.13 2.20 -13.56
CA ASP A 250 -13.49 1.67 -12.35
C ASP A 250 -14.55 1.22 -11.34
N LEU A 251 -15.07 0.02 -11.56
CA LEU A 251 -16.25 -0.53 -10.90
C LEU A 251 -15.90 -1.75 -10.05
N PRO A 252 -16.66 -2.01 -8.96
CA PRO A 252 -16.41 -3.14 -8.05
C PRO A 252 -16.36 -4.50 -8.75
N ASP A 253 -17.14 -4.69 -9.81
CA ASP A 253 -17.22 -5.95 -10.56
C ASP A 253 -15.94 -6.27 -11.34
N THR A 254 -14.99 -5.33 -11.44
CA THR A 254 -13.69 -5.56 -12.08
C THR A 254 -12.65 -6.18 -11.13
N LEU A 255 -12.95 -6.27 -9.83
CA LEU A 255 -12.00 -6.66 -8.80
C LEU A 255 -11.99 -8.16 -8.52
N ASP A 256 -10.80 -8.71 -8.23
CA ASP A 256 -10.61 -10.07 -7.71
C ASP A 256 -10.56 -10.05 -6.18
N TYR A 257 -11.73 -10.22 -5.56
CA TYR A 257 -11.88 -10.27 -4.11
C TYR A 257 -11.13 -11.45 -3.45
N THR A 258 -10.84 -12.53 -4.20
CA THR A 258 -10.08 -13.66 -3.64
C THR A 258 -8.62 -13.26 -3.45
N ARG A 259 -8.02 -12.59 -4.46
CA ARG A 259 -6.66 -12.05 -4.37
C ARG A 259 -6.53 -10.95 -3.32
N MET A 260 -7.54 -10.10 -3.19
CA MET A 260 -7.62 -9.10 -2.11
C MET A 260 -7.65 -9.76 -0.73
N ALA A 261 -8.47 -10.80 -0.53
CA ALA A 261 -8.51 -11.54 0.73
C ALA A 261 -7.16 -12.22 1.07
N ASP A 262 -6.47 -12.74 0.06
CA ASP A 262 -5.11 -13.29 0.22
C ASP A 262 -4.10 -12.22 0.66
N LEU A 263 -4.17 -11.02 0.10
CA LEU A 263 -3.36 -9.89 0.53
C LEU A 263 -3.61 -9.54 1.99
N VAL A 264 -4.89 -9.39 2.38
CA VAL A 264 -5.26 -9.04 3.75
C VAL A 264 -4.73 -10.08 4.74
N ALA A 265 -4.91 -11.35 4.45
CA ALA A 265 -4.44 -12.43 5.31
C ALA A 265 -2.90 -12.54 5.35
N ALA A 266 -2.21 -12.27 4.24
CA ALA A 266 -0.75 -12.19 4.22
C ALA A 266 -0.25 -11.02 5.08
N THR A 267 -0.88 -9.85 4.99
CA THR A 267 -0.54 -8.70 5.83
C THR A 267 -0.79 -9.00 7.30
N ALA A 268 -1.94 -9.59 7.66
CA ALA A 268 -2.22 -9.99 9.04
C ALA A 268 -1.13 -10.92 9.60
N ALA A 269 -0.72 -11.94 8.85
CA ALA A 269 0.34 -12.87 9.27
C ALA A 269 1.71 -12.20 9.49
N VAL A 270 1.97 -11.07 8.82
CA VAL A 270 3.20 -10.28 8.98
C VAL A 270 3.09 -9.29 10.14
N LEU A 271 1.89 -8.84 10.49
CA LEU A 271 1.66 -7.92 11.60
C LEU A 271 1.48 -8.61 12.95
N THR A 272 1.17 -9.90 12.98
CA THR A 272 1.16 -10.70 14.21
C THR A 272 2.56 -11.19 14.54
N THR A 273 2.93 -11.12 15.81
CA THR A 273 4.10 -11.82 16.32
C THR A 273 3.77 -13.30 16.22
N ARG A 274 4.57 -14.08 15.49
CA ARG A 274 4.42 -15.54 15.55
C ARG A 274 4.65 -15.91 17.01
N GLN A 275 3.64 -16.45 17.69
CA GLN A 275 3.95 -17.34 18.80
C GLN A 275 4.85 -18.40 18.20
N SER A 276 6.12 -18.39 18.57
CA SER A 276 6.95 -19.59 18.48
C SER A 276 6.32 -20.60 19.45
N ALA A 277 5.21 -21.19 19.05
CA ALA A 277 4.78 -22.47 19.57
C ALA A 277 5.63 -23.50 18.84
N ASP A 278 6.85 -23.68 19.34
CA ASP A 278 7.64 -24.91 19.29
C ASP A 278 8.80 -24.69 20.27
N GLY A 279 8.91 -25.62 21.22
CA GLY A 279 9.80 -25.57 22.39
C GLY A 279 11.24 -26.01 22.14
#